data_AF-A0A838E1V6-F1
#
_entry.id   AF-A0A838E1V6-F1
#
_cell.length_a   1.000
_cell.length_b   1.000
_cell.length_c   1.000
_cell.angle_alpha   90.00
_cell.angle_beta   90.00
_cell.angle_gamma   90.00
#
_symmetry.space_group_name_H-M   'P 1'
#
loop_
_entity.id
_entity.type
_entity.pdbx_description
1 polymer ?
#
loop_
_entity_poly.entity_id
_entity_poly.type
_entity_poly.pdbx_seq_one_letter_code
_entity_poly.pdbx_strand_id
1 'polypeptide(L)' 'MDENKRRGLVIALLFFAYNGITLNATDHELYEIIMLIAQSKISGKESALFFKNNALPASAERSMQ' A
#
# COMPACT_ATOMS: atom_id res chain seq x y z
N MET A 1 7.22 8.68 12.41
CA MET A 1 7.57 8.04 11.12
C MET A 1 8.72 8.81 10.49
N ASP A 2 9.83 8.11 10.26
CA ASP A 2 11.03 8.60 9.57
C ASP A 2 10.71 8.98 8.11
N GLU A 3 11.40 9.98 7.57
CA GLU A 3 11.17 10.55 6.23
C GLU A 3 11.34 9.51 5.12
N ASN A 4 12.33 8.62 5.25
CA ASN A 4 12.57 7.55 4.27
C ASN A 4 11.38 6.59 4.14
N LYS A 5 10.74 6.26 5.27
CA LYS A 5 9.60 5.34 5.31
C LYS A 5 8.35 5.98 4.70
N ARG A 6 8.17 7.29 4.93
CA ARG A 6 7.09 8.07 4.34
C ARG A 6 7.25 8.21 2.83
N ARG A 7 8.46 8.50 2.35
CA ARG A 7 8.76 8.56 0.91
C ARG A 7 8.53 7.21 0.23
N GLY A 8 8.96 6.11 0.85
CA GLY A 8 8.69 4.76 0.36
C GLY A 8 7.20 4.46 0.22
N LEU A 9 6.38 4.83 1.22
CA LEU A 9 4.92 4.70 1.16
C LEU A 9 4.32 5.48 -0.01
N VAL A 10 4.69 6.75 -0.12
CA VAL A 10 4.16 7.64 -1.16
C VAL A 10 4.49 7.11 -2.55
N ILE A 11 5.72 6.62 -2.77
CA ILE A 11 6.11 6.03 -4.06
C ILE A 11 5.28 4.78 -4.38
N ALA A 12 5.05 3.90 -3.41
CA ALA A 12 4.22 2.71 -3.59
C ALA A 12 2.76 3.08 -3.92
N LEU A 13 2.17 4.02 -3.19
CA LEU A 13 0.80 4.51 -3.45
C LEU A 13 0.68 5.16 -4.82
N LEU A 14 1.67 5.98 -5.20
CA LEU A 14 1.73 6.59 -6.53
C LEU A 14 1.81 5.51 -7.61
N PHE A 15 2.66 4.49 -7.44
CA PHE A 15 2.74 3.38 -8.38
C PHE A 15 1.38 2.69 -8.58
N PHE A 16 0.65 2.39 -7.51
CA PHE A 16 -0.69 1.81 -7.63
C PHE A 16 -1.67 2.77 -8.32
N ALA A 17 -1.68 4.04 -7.93
CA ALA A 17 -2.53 5.05 -8.54
C ALA A 17 -2.28 5.22 -10.05
N TYR A 18 -1.01 5.24 -10.49
CA TYR A 18 -0.64 5.29 -11.91
C TYR A 18 -1.15 4.08 -12.70
N ASN A 19 -1.31 2.93 -12.03
CA ASN A 19 -1.86 1.72 -12.63
C ASN A 19 -3.38 1.59 -12.46
N GLY A 20 -4.06 2.65 -12.01
CA GLY A 20 -5.51 2.63 -11.79
C GLY A 20 -5.93 1.67 -10.67
N ILE A 21 -5.06 1.46 -9.68
CA ILE A 21 -5.30 0.63 -8.50
C ILE A 21 -5.38 1.54 -7.28
N THR A 22 -6.41 1.37 -6.46
CA THR A 22 -6.50 1.97 -5.13
C THR A 22 -6.31 0.90 -4.07
N LEU A 23 -5.87 1.30 -2.88
CA LEU A 23 -5.68 0.38 -1.76
C LEU A 23 -6.81 0.62 -0.75
N ASN A 24 -7.63 -0.39 -0.52
CA ASN A 24 -8.59 -0.44 0.57
C ASN A 24 -7.90 -0.86 1.87
N ALA A 25 -7.00 -0.02 2.35
CA ALA A 25 -6.30 -0.21 3.62
C ALA A 25 -6.24 1.14 4.34
N THR A 26 -6.41 1.11 5.65
CA THR A 26 -6.28 2.29 6.50
C THR A 26 -4.83 2.77 6.55
N ASP A 27 -4.63 4.05 6.88
CA ASP A 27 -3.29 4.62 7.10
C ASP A 27 -2.48 3.84 8.14
N HIS A 28 -3.16 3.26 9.14
CA HIS A 28 -2.53 2.44 10.17
C HIS A 28 -2.01 1.11 9.60
N GLU A 29 -2.82 0.38 8.84
CA GLU A 29 -2.42 -0.88 8.20
C GLU A 29 -1.28 -0.66 7.20
N LEU A 30 -1.35 0.43 6.43
CA LEU A 30 -0.29 0.85 5.53
C LEU A 30 1.00 1.20 6.28
N TYR A 31 0.90 1.85 7.43
CA TYR A 31 2.05 2.13 8.28
C TYR A 31 2.69 0.84 8.82
N GLU A 32 1.88 -0.09 9.33
CA GLU A 32 2.37 -1.34 9.90
C GLU A 32 3.07 -2.22 8.87
N ILE A 33 2.48 -2.40 7.69
CA ILE A 33 3.11 -3.21 6.63
C ILE A 33 4.47 -2.63 6.23
N ILE A 34 4.60 -1.30 6.15
CA ILE A 34 5.87 -0.65 5.81
C ILE A 34 6.90 -0.81 6.90
N MET A 35 6.49 -0.71 8.17
CA MET A 35 7.39 -0.95 9.28
C MET A 35 7.91 -2.39 9.28
N LEU A 36 7.06 -3.36 8.96
CA LEU A 36 7.47 -4.76 8.82
C LEU A 36 8.44 -4.97 7.65
N ILE A 37 8.20 -4.34 6.49
CA ILE A 37 9.11 -4.37 5.33
C ILE A 37 10.46 -3.74 5.69
N ALA A 38 10.43 -2.54 6.28
CA ALA A 38 11.64 -1.80 6.64
C ALA A 38 12.49 -2.52 7.69
N GLN A 39 11.85 -3.28 8.58
CA GLN A 39 12.52 -4.12 9.57
C GLN A 39 12.93 -5.50 9.01
N SER A 40 12.68 -5.78 7.72
CA SER A 40 12.90 -7.08 7.10
C SER A 40 12.21 -8.24 7.82
N LYS A 41 11.07 -7.95 8.49
CA LYS A 41 10.28 -8.93 9.25
C LYS A 41 9.30 -9.71 8.39
N ILE A 42 9.02 -9.22 7.19
CA ILE A 42 8.22 -9.91 6.19
C ILE A 42 8.95 -9.94 4.87
N SER A 43 8.71 -10.98 4.10
CA SER A 43 9.25 -11.18 2.77
C SER A 43 8.57 -10.31 1.71
N GLY A 44 9.20 -10.19 0.55
CA GLY A 44 8.59 -9.60 -0.65
C GLY A 44 7.28 -10.30 -1.05
N LYS A 45 7.16 -11.61 -0.78
CA LYS A 45 5.95 -12.38 -1.08
C LYS A 45 4.79 -12.03 -0.15
N GLU A 46 5.06 -11.88 1.14
CA GLU A 46 4.05 -11.51 2.14
C GLU A 46 3.56 -10.08 1.95
N SER A 47 4.47 -9.15 1.66
CA SER A 47 4.11 -7.77 1.31
C SER A 47 3.29 -7.69 0.02
N ALA A 48 3.66 -8.44 -1.03
CA ALA A 48 2.86 -8.52 -2.26
C ALA A 48 1.46 -9.09 -2.00
N LEU A 49 1.33 -10.08 -1.10
CA LEU A 49 0.04 -10.64 -0.73
C LEU A 49 -0.85 -9.60 -0.03
N PHE A 50 -0.29 -8.79 0.89
CA PHE A 50 -1.01 -7.68 1.51
C PHE A 50 -1.55 -6.71 0.45
N PHE A 51 -0.70 -6.23 -0.47
CA PHE A 51 -1.14 -5.30 -1.49
C PHE A 51 -2.17 -5.91 -2.44
N LYS A 52 -2.01 -7.18 -2.83
CA LYS A 52 -2.98 -7.89 -3.67
C LYS A 52 -4.36 -7.98 -3.01
N ASN A 53 -4.42 -8.30 -1.73
CA ASN A 53 -5.68 -8.49 -1.00
C ASN A 53 -6.43 -7.17 -0.75
N ASN A 54 -5.71 -6.04 -0.75
CA ASN A 54 -6.27 -4.71 -0.52
C ASN A 54 -6.38 -3.89 -1.81
N ALA A 55 -5.93 -4.39 -2.95
CA ALA A 55 -5.99 -3.70 -4.23
C ALA A 55 -7.41 -3.76 -4.81
N LEU A 56 -7.97 -2.59 -5.10
CA LEU A 56 -9.23 -2.40 -5.82
C LEU A 56 -8.97 -1.69 -7.15
N PRO A 57 -9.78 -1.94 -8.20
CA PRO A 57 -9.77 -1.09 -9.38
C PRO A 57 -10.20 0.32 -8.98
N ALA A 58 -9.47 1.36 -9.41
CA ALA A 58 -9.81 2.75 -9.14
C ALA A 58 -11.18 3.15 -9.70
N SER A 59 -11.68 2.42 -10.70
CA SER A 59 -13.05 2.60 -11.22
C SER A 59 -14.14 2.14 -10.26
N ALA A 60 -13.82 1.29 -9.26
CA ALA A 60 -14.79 0.81 -8.27
C ALA A 60 -15.14 1.88 -7.23
N GLU A 61 -14.24 2.84 -6.96
CA GLU A 61 -14.51 3.97 -6.05
C GLU A 61 -15.54 4.97 -6.59
N ARG A 62 -15.66 5.12 -7.91
CA ARG A 62 -16.62 6.05 -8.53
C ARG A 62 -18.09 5.62 -8.42
N SER A 63 -18.34 4.35 -8.08
CA SER A 63 -19.71 3.81 -7.97
C SER A 63 -20.26 3.84 -6.54
N MET A 64 -19.46 4.31 -5.56
CA MET A 64 -19.85 4.40 -4.14
C MET A 64 -19.96 5.86 -3.64
N GLN A 65 -19.86 6.84 -4.55
CA GLN A 65 -20.12 8.27 -4.29
C GLN A 65 -21.45 8.71 -4.89
#